data_AF-A0A450WGT9-F1
#
_entry.id   AF-A0A450WGT9-F1
#
_cell.length_a   1.000
_cell.length_b   1.000
_cell.length_c   1.000
_cell.angle_alpha   90.00
_cell.angle_beta   90.00
_cell.angle_gamma   90.00
#
_symmetry.space_group_name_H-M   'P 1'
#
loop_
_entity.id
_entity.type
_entity.pdbx_description
1 polymer ?
#
loop_
_entity_poly.entity_id
_entity_poly.type
_entity_poly.pdbx_seq_one_letter_code
_entity_poly.pdbx_strand_id
1 'polypeptide(L)'
;MGEGSLARPIRVMTRYLRHITRDKERWDQLSWRYYGTAHGYERIILANPDVSLSPVLRAGIVLSIPVIEPETAGANLGLPPWKRP
;
A
#
# COMPACT_ATOMS: atom_id res chain seq x y z
N MET A 1 -3.63 22.02 -39.09
CA MET A 1 -4.45 21.22 -38.16
C MET A 1 -3.66 19.97 -37.84
N GLY A 2 -3.07 19.89 -36.65
CA GLY A 2 -2.19 18.80 -36.26
C GLY A 2 -1.96 18.84 -34.76
N GLU A 3 -3.01 18.51 -34.00
CA GLU A 3 -2.93 18.38 -32.54
C GLU A 3 -2.40 16.98 -32.24
N GLY A 4 -1.06 16.87 -32.18
CA GLY A 4 -0.35 15.68 -31.75
C GLY A 4 -0.62 15.44 -30.27
N SER A 5 -1.44 14.42 -30.00
CA SER A 5 -1.84 13.89 -28.70
C SER A 5 -0.69 13.89 -27.68
N LEU A 6 -0.77 14.77 -26.68
CA LEU A 6 0.12 14.76 -25.52
C LEU A 6 -0.18 13.51 -24.70
N ALA A 7 0.76 12.56 -24.71
CA ALA A 7 0.80 11.47 -23.74
C ALA A 7 0.72 12.08 -22.34
N ARG A 8 -0.45 11.97 -21.71
CA ARG A 8 -0.69 12.51 -20.37
C ARG A 8 0.28 11.81 -19.42
N PRO A 9 1.16 12.54 -18.71
CA PRO A 9 2.00 11.90 -17.71
C PRO A 9 1.08 11.25 -16.68
N ILE A 10 1.30 9.95 -16.42
CA ILE A 10 0.63 9.22 -15.36
C ILE A 10 1.01 9.94 -14.07
N ARG A 11 0.11 10.75 -13.52
CA ARG A 11 0.34 11.39 -12.24
C ARG A 11 0.25 10.31 -11.18
N VAL A 12 1.40 9.77 -10.76
CA VAL A 12 1.45 8.91 -9.59
C VAL A 12 1.12 9.80 -8.38
N MET A 13 -0.11 9.67 -7.88
CA MET A 13 -0.53 10.34 -6.66
C MET A 13 -0.12 9.44 -5.51
N THR A 14 0.99 9.75 -4.85
CA THR A 14 1.41 9.02 -3.65
C THR A 14 0.39 9.25 -2.55
N ARG A 15 -0.49 8.27 -2.34
CA ARG A 15 -1.57 8.34 -1.36
C ARG A 15 -1.15 7.62 -0.09
N TYR A 16 -1.40 8.24 1.06
CA TYR A 16 -1.11 7.66 2.37
C TYR A 16 -2.40 7.55 3.18
N LEU A 17 -2.56 6.46 3.91
CA LEU A 17 -3.60 6.31 4.92
C LEU A 17 -3.01 6.63 6.29
N ARG A 18 -3.74 7.42 7.09
CA ARG A 18 -3.36 7.66 8.48
C ARG A 18 -3.90 6.53 9.34
N HIS A 19 -3.02 5.85 10.05
CA HIS A 19 -3.35 4.83 11.06
C HIS A 19 -2.87 5.29 12.42
N ILE A 20 -3.69 5.07 13.46
CA ILE A 20 -3.29 5.32 14.85
C ILE A 20 -2.99 3.96 15.48
N THR A 21 -1.75 3.76 15.90
CA THR A 21 -1.31 2.50 16.52
C THR A 21 -2.06 2.23 17.81
N ARG A 22 -2.31 0.97 18.08
CA ARG A 22 -2.91 0.49 19.34
C ARG A 22 -1.86 -0.14 20.26
N ASP A 23 -2.22 -0.36 21.52
CA ASP A 23 -1.34 -1.05 22.46
C ASP A 23 -1.00 -2.45 21.93
N LYS A 24 0.28 -2.83 22.05
CA LYS A 24 0.83 -4.12 21.60
C LYS A 24 0.75 -4.38 20.09
N GLU A 25 0.56 -3.34 19.27
CA GLU A 25 0.49 -3.50 17.82
C GLU A 25 1.89 -3.69 17.21
N ARG A 26 2.02 -4.57 16.22
CA ARG A 26 3.30 -4.90 15.57
C ARG A 26 3.30 -4.50 14.09
N TRP A 27 4.48 -4.22 13.55
CA TRP A 27 4.69 -3.89 12.14
C TRP A 27 4.14 -4.95 11.18
N ASP A 28 4.38 -6.23 11.48
CA ASP A 28 3.84 -7.39 10.75
C ASP A 28 2.31 -7.39 10.69
N GLN A 29 1.65 -7.15 11.83
CA GLN A 29 0.19 -7.10 11.91
C GLN A 29 -0.38 -5.92 11.11
N LEU A 30 0.29 -4.77 11.14
CA LEU A 30 -0.07 -3.63 10.30
C LEU A 30 0.03 -4.00 8.82
N SER A 31 1.14 -4.60 8.44
CA SER A 31 1.36 -5.04 7.05
C SER A 31 0.30 -6.03 6.60
N TRP A 32 -0.04 -7.02 7.43
CA TRP A 32 -1.11 -7.96 7.14
C TRP A 32 -2.46 -7.26 6.97
N ARG A 33 -2.77 -6.30 7.85
CA ARG A 33 -4.02 -5.55 7.83
C ARG A 33 -4.20 -4.67 6.58
N TYR A 34 -3.12 -4.05 6.11
CA TYR A 34 -3.18 -3.10 4.99
C TYR A 34 -2.81 -3.70 3.64
N TYR A 35 -1.92 -4.69 3.61
CA TYR A 35 -1.40 -5.29 2.38
C TYR A 35 -1.72 -6.78 2.24
N GLY A 36 -2.30 -7.42 3.26
CA GLY A 36 -2.59 -8.87 3.23
C GLY A 36 -1.35 -9.76 3.29
N THR A 37 -0.18 -9.20 3.60
CA THR A 37 1.09 -9.95 3.71
C THR A 37 1.90 -9.47 4.90
N ALA A 38 2.62 -10.39 5.55
CA ALA A 38 3.60 -10.09 6.58
C ALA A 38 4.76 -9.24 6.06
N HIS A 39 5.19 -9.41 4.81
CA HIS A 39 6.45 -8.84 4.32
C HIS A 39 6.36 -7.37 3.86
N GLY A 40 5.17 -6.77 3.87
CA GLY A 40 4.97 -5.38 3.43
C GLY A 40 5.34 -4.31 4.47
N TYR A 41 5.77 -4.71 5.68
CA TYR A 41 6.05 -3.75 6.76
C TYR A 41 7.21 -2.80 6.45
N GLU A 42 8.18 -3.24 5.64
CA GLU A 42 9.35 -2.44 5.25
C GLU A 42 8.92 -1.10 4.62
N ARG A 43 7.88 -1.14 3.77
CA ARG A 43 7.31 0.06 3.14
C ARG A 43 6.74 1.05 4.15
N ILE A 44 6.13 0.53 5.21
CA ILE A 44 5.56 1.37 6.28
C ILE A 44 6.69 2.02 7.08
N ILE A 45 7.76 1.27 7.39
CA ILE A 45 8.94 1.79 8.10
C ILE A 45 9.62 2.89 7.28
N LEU A 46 9.86 2.64 5.99
CA LEU A 46 10.49 3.62 5.09
C LEU A 46 9.64 4.90 4.94
N ALA A 47 8.32 4.78 5.01
CA ALA A 47 7.40 5.92 5.01
C ALA A 47 7.35 6.67 6.35
N ASN A 48 7.84 6.08 7.45
CA ASN A 48 7.81 6.65 8.80
C ASN A 48 9.20 6.54 9.48
N PRO A 49 10.24 7.19 8.95
CA PRO A 49 11.61 7.09 9.49
C PRO A 49 11.76 7.68 10.90
N ASP A 50 10.83 8.54 11.33
CA ASP A 50 10.78 9.10 12.69
C ASP A 50 10.35 8.07 13.74
N VAL A 51 9.67 6.99 13.33
CA VAL A 51 9.16 5.98 14.24
C VAL A 51 10.24 4.93 14.50
N SER A 52 10.55 4.73 15.77
CA SER A 52 11.54 3.74 16.19
C SER A 52 11.14 2.32 15.76
N LEU A 53 12.12 1.58 15.22
CA LEU A 53 12.04 0.17 14.87
C LEU A 53 11.98 -0.72 16.12
N SER A 54 10.84 -0.65 16.82
CA SER A 54 10.55 -1.51 17.97
C SER A 54 9.70 -2.71 17.55
N PRO A 55 9.89 -3.89 18.15
CA PRO A 55 9.09 -5.08 17.86
C PRO A 55 7.61 -4.91 18.24
N VAL A 56 7.33 -3.98 19.14
CA VAL A 56 6.00 -3.57 19.61
C VAL A 56 5.91 -2.05 19.56
N LEU A 57 4.88 -1.54 18.90
CA LEU A 57 4.59 -0.11 18.80
C LEU A 57 3.81 0.34 20.03
N ARG A 58 4.14 1.54 20.53
CA ARG A 58 3.34 2.20 21.56
C ARG A 58 2.00 2.61 20.94
N ALA A 59 0.93 2.57 21.73
CA ALA A 59 -0.36 3.13 21.33
C ALA A 59 -0.27 4.64 21.09
N GLY A 60 -1.06 5.16 20.12
CA GLY A 60 -1.21 6.58 19.87
C GLY A 60 -0.20 7.19 18.89
N ILE A 61 0.62 6.39 18.23
CA ILE A 61 1.52 6.85 17.17
C ILE A 61 0.71 6.96 15.87
N VAL A 62 0.83 8.09 15.16
CA VAL A 62 0.22 8.27 13.84
C VAL A 62 1.19 7.77 12.79
N LEU A 63 0.83 6.69 12.11
CA LEU A 63 1.58 6.12 11.00
C LEU A 63 0.98 6.52 9.66
N SER A 64 1.86 6.88 8.73
CA SER A 64 1.54 7.08 7.31
C SER A 64 1.71 5.75 6.58
N ILE A 65 0.61 5.10 6.25
CA ILE A 65 0.62 3.82 5.53
C ILE A 65 0.57 4.12 4.03
N PRO A 66 1.64 3.85 3.25
CA PRO A 66 1.62 4.08 1.81
C PRO A 66 0.59 3.17 1.14
N VAL A 67 -0.34 3.76 0.39
CA VAL A 67 -1.29 3.00 -0.42
C VAL A 67 -0.53 2.50 -1.65
N ILE A 68 -0.33 1.20 -1.71
CA ILE A 68 0.09 0.54 -2.94
C ILE A 68 -1.17 0.33 -3.79
N GLU A 69 -1.15 0.80 -5.02
CA GLU A 69 -2.09 0.27 -6.00
C GLU A 69 -1.73 -1.21 -6.15
N PRO A 70 -2.70 -2.14 -6.07
CA PRO A 70 -2.42 -3.51 -6.45
C PRO A 70 -1.88 -3.42 -7.87
N GLU A 71 -0.64 -3.84 -8.07
CA GLU A 71 -0.18 -4.20 -9.40
C GLU A 71 -1.27 -5.10 -9.94
N THR A 72 -1.95 -4.66 -11.00
CA THR A 72 -2.95 -5.50 -11.65
C THR A 72 -2.13 -6.62 -12.28
N ALA A 73 -1.80 -7.63 -11.49
CA ALA A 73 -1.17 -8.87 -11.89
C ALA A 73 -2.19 -9.57 -12.78
N GLY A 74 -2.25 -9.15 -14.04
CA GLY A 74 -3.17 -9.65 -15.04
C GLY A 74 -4.62 -9.20 -14.86
N ALA A 75 -5.16 -8.62 -15.92
CA ALA A 75 -6.59 -8.46 -16.16
C ALA A 75 -7.33 -9.81 -16.30
N ASN A 76 -7.09 -10.80 -15.42
CA ASN A 76 -7.62 -12.16 -15.59
C ASN A 76 -7.86 -12.92 -14.27
N LEU A 77 -8.30 -12.21 -13.21
CA LEU A 77 -8.85 -12.83 -11.99
C LEU A 77 -10.32 -12.42 -11.81
N GLY A 78 -11.10 -12.56 -12.88
CA GLY A 78 -12.53 -12.22 -12.87
C GLY A 78 -13.36 -12.98 -13.89
N LEU A 79 -12.80 -13.95 -14.61
CA LEU A 79 -13.58 -14.79 -15.53
C LEU A 79 -13.41 -16.26 -15.15
N PRO A 80 -14.51 -16.95 -14.82
CA PRO A 80 -14.48 -18.39 -14.65
C PRO A 80 -14.09 -19.08 -15.98
N PRO A 81 -13.55 -20.31 -15.92
CA PRO A 81 -12.88 -20.96 -17.05
C PRO A 81 -13.76 -21.23 -18.28
N TRP A 82 -15.09 -21.14 -18.16
CA TRP A 82 -16.07 -21.39 -19.23
C TRP A 82 -16.41 -20.18 -20.11
N LYS A 83 -15.75 -19.02 -19.92
CA LYS A 83 -16.00 -17.81 -20.71
C LYS A 83 -14.73 -17.29 -21.41
N ARG A 84 -13.84 -18.21 -21.79
CA ARG A 84 -12.68 -17.90 -22.64
C ARG A 84 -13.11 -18.09 -24.11
N PRO A 85 -12.81 -17.16 -25.03
CA PRO A 85 -13.08 -17.32 -26.46
C PRO A 85 -12.22 -18.42 -27.09
#